data_AF-J2HJF5-F1
#
_entry.id   AF-J2HJF5-F1
#
_cell.length_a   1.000
_cell.length_b   1.000
_cell.length_c   1.000
_cell.angle_alpha   90.00
_cell.angle_beta   90.00
_cell.angle_gamma   90.00
#
_symmetry.space_group_name_H-M   'P 1'
#
loop_
_entity.id
_entity.type
_entity.pdbx_description
1 polymer ?
#
loop_
_entity_poly.entity_id
_entity_poly.type
_entity_poly.pdbx_seq_one_letter_code
_entity_poly.pdbx_strand_id
1 'polypeptide(L)'
;MIVNCHRLSALTACLLLAACKPVTETKRAETPPAASAVPAAAPAPVTFAHDPGLDSLGYYFTDAVVQAGNLKLISLNIGQASDFADWESGKRPATYAPIFMAFEDVTSPTAENELGQTYHTVSLRVMPTAYRVDGGEVSFHGVDPQVGEVTFSGAFDLDALKAAKAAGPGEPQAVLKGDLQVGDQHFRNVSFKYFGGE
;
A
#
# COMPACT_ATOMS: atom_id res chain seq x y z
N MET A 1 -23.49 63.76 8.26
CA MET A 1 -22.64 64.88 7.85
C MET A 1 -21.29 64.27 7.47
N ILE A 2 -20.96 64.28 6.18
CA ILE A 2 -19.76 63.66 5.60
C ILE A 2 -18.59 64.63 5.80
N VAL A 3 -17.45 64.16 6.32
CA VAL A 3 -16.14 64.76 6.00
C VAL A 3 -15.12 63.63 5.88
N ASN A 4 -14.78 63.32 4.64
CA ASN A 4 -13.57 62.60 4.26
C ASN A 4 -12.40 63.59 4.26
N CYS A 5 -11.24 63.22 4.79
CA CYS A 5 -9.98 63.88 4.43
C CYS A 5 -8.84 62.87 4.31
N HIS A 6 -8.02 63.14 3.30
CA HIS A 6 -7.16 62.22 2.56
C HIS A 6 -5.67 62.30 2.97
N ARG A 7 -4.93 61.29 2.49
CA ARG A 7 -3.50 61.26 2.07
C ARG A 7 -2.46 61.03 3.20
N LEU A 8 -1.73 59.91 3.17
CA LEU A 8 -0.56 59.51 2.34
C LEU A 8 0.76 60.14 2.75
N SER A 9 1.71 59.31 3.21
CA SER A 9 3.18 59.30 2.96
C SER A 9 3.83 58.28 3.92
N ALA A 10 4.47 57.19 3.47
CA ALA A 10 5.89 57.10 3.06
C ALA A 10 6.86 57.41 4.21
N LEU A 11 7.99 56.75 4.49
CA LEU A 11 8.75 55.59 3.99
C LEU A 11 9.89 55.39 5.05
N THR A 12 10.50 54.20 5.11
CA THR A 12 11.94 54.00 5.44
C THR A 12 12.44 53.98 6.91
N ALA A 13 12.56 52.76 7.42
CA ALA A 13 13.76 52.02 7.86
C ALA A 13 14.91 52.66 8.70
N CYS A 14 15.17 51.93 9.81
CA CYS A 14 16.45 51.53 10.43
C CYS A 14 17.44 52.56 11.00
N LEU A 15 17.67 52.44 12.32
CA LEU A 15 19.01 52.57 12.93
C LEU A 15 19.08 51.84 14.28
N LEU A 16 20.28 51.35 14.57
CA LEU A 16 20.66 50.32 15.53
C LEU A 16 21.20 50.88 16.86
N LEU A 17 21.04 50.05 17.91
CA LEU A 17 21.94 49.76 19.05
C LEU A 17 22.04 50.67 20.31
N ALA A 18 21.66 50.02 21.43
CA ALA A 18 22.37 49.87 22.71
C ALA A 18 22.20 50.90 23.85
N ALA A 19 21.63 50.47 25.00
CA ALA A 19 22.18 50.63 26.36
C ALA A 19 21.30 50.03 27.49
N CYS A 20 21.94 49.24 28.38
CA CYS A 20 21.78 49.04 29.84
C CYS A 20 20.44 48.65 30.54
N LYS A 21 20.57 47.60 31.38
CA LYS A 21 19.65 46.89 32.30
C LYS A 21 19.18 47.76 33.53
N PRO A 22 18.09 47.48 34.29
CA PRO A 22 17.80 46.17 34.93
C PRO A 22 16.33 45.67 35.03
N VAL A 23 16.26 44.33 35.17
CA VAL A 23 15.30 43.44 35.85
C VAL A 23 13.89 43.98 36.14
N THR A 24 12.89 43.35 35.50
CA THR A 24 11.64 43.00 36.18
C THR A 24 11.26 41.60 35.76
N GLU A 25 11.48 40.68 36.69
CA GLU A 25 11.01 39.30 36.67
C GLU A 25 9.49 39.29 36.55
N THR A 26 8.98 38.94 35.37
CA THR A 26 7.57 38.59 35.20
C THR A 26 7.51 37.10 34.95
N LYS A 27 7.16 36.36 36.00
CA LYS A 27 6.82 34.94 35.96
C LYS A 27 5.77 34.70 34.87
N ARG A 28 6.21 34.25 33.69
CA ARG A 28 5.34 33.77 32.62
C ARG A 28 5.34 32.25 32.68
N ALA A 29 4.13 31.69 32.71
CA ALA A 29 3.86 30.26 32.80
C ALA A 29 4.75 29.45 31.84
N GLU A 30 5.40 28.44 32.41
CA GLU A 30 6.15 27.43 31.68
C GLU A 30 5.20 26.73 30.71
N THR A 31 5.40 26.98 29.42
CA THR A 31 4.76 26.24 28.35
C THR A 31 5.40 24.85 28.34
N PRO A 32 4.63 23.74 28.34
CA PRO A 32 5.20 22.41 28.20
C PRO A 32 6.12 22.38 26.97
N PRO A 33 7.29 21.72 27.03
CA PRO A 33 8.19 21.65 25.90
C PRO A 33 7.42 21.17 24.68
N ALA A 34 7.54 21.90 23.57
CA ALA A 34 7.12 21.40 22.27
C ALA A 34 7.77 20.03 22.10
N ALA A 35 6.96 18.98 21.98
CA ALA A 35 7.46 17.67 21.62
C ALA A 35 8.29 17.85 20.36
N SER A 36 9.58 17.51 20.44
CA SER A 36 10.44 17.39 19.27
C SER A 36 9.68 16.53 18.27
N ALA A 37 9.21 17.14 17.19
CA ALA A 37 8.78 16.40 16.03
C ALA A 37 10.01 15.58 15.60
N VAL A 38 9.97 14.29 15.92
CA VAL A 38 10.87 13.31 15.32
C VAL A 38 10.71 13.51 13.82
N PRO A 39 11.77 13.78 13.05
CA PRO A 39 11.66 13.81 11.61
C PRO A 39 11.00 12.50 11.20
N ALA A 40 9.86 12.58 10.52
CA ALA A 40 9.28 11.42 9.86
C ALA A 40 10.42 10.80 9.03
N ALA A 41 10.74 9.54 9.32
CA ALA A 41 11.75 8.84 8.55
C ALA A 41 11.41 9.03 7.07
N ALA A 42 12.35 9.56 6.30
CA ALA A 42 12.18 9.63 4.85
C ALA A 42 11.80 8.22 4.38
N PRO A 43 10.77 8.05 3.54
CA PRO A 43 10.41 6.73 3.05
C PRO A 43 11.66 6.10 2.45
N ALA A 44 11.96 4.87 2.87
CA ALA A 44 13.06 4.11 2.30
C ALA A 44 12.89 4.12 0.76
N PRO A 45 13.99 4.21 -0.02
CA PRO A 45 13.88 4.15 -1.47
C PRO A 45 13.06 2.93 -1.84
N VAL A 46 11.96 3.20 -2.53
CA VAL A 46 10.95 2.20 -2.87
C VAL A 46 11.56 1.31 -3.96
N THR A 47 12.00 0.11 -3.56
CA THR A 47 12.70 -0.83 -4.45
C THR A 47 11.81 -2.03 -4.77
N PHE A 48 11.91 -2.51 -6.00
CA PHE A 48 11.47 -3.86 -6.36
C PHE A 48 12.54 -4.84 -5.91
N ALA A 49 12.16 -5.85 -5.15
CA ALA A 49 13.08 -6.91 -4.73
C ALA A 49 12.36 -8.25 -4.56
N HIS A 50 13.02 -9.32 -4.98
CA HIS A 50 12.58 -10.68 -4.71
C HIS A 50 13.75 -11.59 -4.33
N ASP A 51 13.45 -12.63 -3.55
CA ASP A 51 14.35 -13.77 -3.36
C ASP A 51 14.12 -14.80 -4.50
N PRO A 52 15.08 -14.99 -5.42
CA PRO A 52 14.93 -15.95 -6.51
C PRO A 52 14.94 -17.41 -6.03
N GLY A 53 15.35 -17.67 -4.78
CA GLY A 53 15.28 -18.99 -4.15
C GLY A 53 13.91 -19.32 -3.54
N LEU A 54 13.02 -18.33 -3.41
CA LEU A 54 11.69 -18.52 -2.86
C LEU A 54 10.71 -18.94 -3.96
N ASP A 55 10.21 -20.17 -3.85
CA ASP A 55 9.15 -20.68 -4.72
C ASP A 55 7.76 -20.16 -4.30
N SER A 56 7.49 -18.89 -4.64
CA SER A 56 6.26 -18.16 -4.31
C SER A 56 5.24 -18.08 -5.44
N LEU A 57 5.51 -18.66 -6.61
CA LEU A 57 4.58 -18.71 -7.74
C LEU A 57 3.24 -19.29 -7.29
N GLY A 58 2.14 -18.60 -7.59
CA GLY A 58 0.79 -19.10 -7.40
C GLY A 58 -0.28 -18.01 -7.28
N TYR A 59 -1.50 -18.48 -7.05
CA TYR A 59 -2.69 -17.68 -6.77
C TYR A 59 -3.00 -17.78 -5.28
N TYR A 60 -3.26 -16.64 -4.65
CA TYR A 60 -3.48 -16.51 -3.23
C TYR A 60 -4.88 -15.95 -2.98
N PHE A 61 -5.76 -16.76 -2.40
CA PHE A 61 -7.17 -16.45 -2.19
C PHE A 61 -7.47 -16.22 -0.71
N THR A 62 -8.34 -15.27 -0.39
CA THR A 62 -8.79 -15.03 0.98
C THR A 62 -10.30 -15.25 1.12
N ASP A 63 -10.73 -15.82 2.24
CA ASP A 63 -12.15 -15.89 2.59
C ASP A 63 -12.66 -14.56 3.17
N ALA A 64 -11.74 -13.64 3.52
CA ALA A 64 -12.10 -12.33 4.04
C ALA A 64 -12.78 -11.50 2.94
N VAL A 65 -13.86 -10.80 3.29
CA VAL A 65 -14.48 -9.83 2.38
C VAL A 65 -13.65 -8.56 2.38
N VAL A 66 -12.69 -8.49 1.47
CA VAL A 66 -11.89 -7.29 1.17
C VAL A 66 -12.53 -6.57 0.00
N GLN A 67 -13.17 -5.43 0.27
CA GLN A 67 -13.93 -4.70 -0.74
C GLN A 67 -13.90 -3.20 -0.48
N ALA A 68 -13.67 -2.43 -1.55
CA ALA A 68 -13.77 -0.97 -1.57
C ALA A 68 -14.76 -0.49 -2.63
N GLY A 69 -15.84 0.15 -2.19
CA GLY A 69 -16.99 0.43 -3.04
C GLY A 69 -17.53 -0.87 -3.65
N ASN A 70 -17.55 -0.94 -4.98
CA ASN A 70 -18.00 -2.15 -5.70
C ASN A 70 -16.85 -3.13 -5.99
N LEU A 71 -15.59 -2.75 -5.72
CA LEU A 71 -14.43 -3.52 -6.11
C LEU A 71 -14.02 -4.47 -4.99
N LYS A 72 -14.22 -5.77 -5.21
CA LYS A 72 -13.87 -6.83 -4.28
C LYS A 72 -12.58 -7.51 -4.71
N LEU A 73 -11.65 -7.71 -3.77
CA LEU A 73 -10.43 -8.49 -4.01
C LEU A 73 -10.82 -9.93 -4.33
N ILE A 74 -10.27 -10.47 -5.42
CA ILE A 74 -10.44 -11.87 -5.79
C ILE A 74 -9.16 -12.67 -5.60
N SER A 75 -7.97 -12.08 -5.83
CA SER A 75 -6.71 -12.78 -5.60
C SER A 75 -5.53 -11.83 -5.47
N LEU A 76 -4.54 -12.25 -4.69
CA LEU A 76 -3.14 -11.85 -4.86
C LEU A 76 -2.48 -12.88 -5.79
N ASN A 77 -1.75 -12.41 -6.79
CA ASN A 77 -1.13 -13.26 -7.80
C ASN A 77 0.38 -13.03 -7.74
N ILE A 78 1.16 -14.11 -7.73
CA ILE A 78 2.62 -14.06 -7.78
C ILE A 78 3.09 -14.94 -8.93
N GLY A 79 3.90 -14.36 -9.81
CA GLY A 79 4.44 -14.98 -11.01
C GLY A 79 5.73 -15.76 -10.77
N GLN A 80 6.38 -16.15 -11.86
CA GLN A 80 7.64 -16.89 -11.84
C GLN A 80 8.82 -15.94 -11.59
N ALA A 81 9.97 -16.50 -11.18
CA ALA A 81 11.20 -15.72 -10.97
C ALA A 81 11.62 -14.91 -12.22
N SER A 82 11.33 -15.41 -13.43
CA SER A 82 11.58 -14.66 -14.67
C SER A 82 10.72 -13.40 -14.79
N ASP A 83 9.49 -13.41 -14.29
CA ASP A 83 8.61 -12.23 -14.31
C ASP A 83 9.16 -11.14 -13.39
N PHE A 84 9.72 -11.56 -12.24
CA PHE A 84 10.39 -10.65 -11.32
C PHE A 84 11.64 -10.05 -11.96
N ALA A 85 12.52 -10.87 -12.54
CA ALA A 85 13.72 -10.38 -13.23
C ALA A 85 13.37 -9.43 -14.40
N ASP A 86 12.34 -9.74 -15.17
CA ASP A 86 11.86 -8.89 -16.26
C ASP A 86 11.35 -7.54 -15.73
N TRP A 87 10.57 -7.55 -14.64
CA TRP A 87 10.12 -6.33 -14.01
C TRP A 87 11.29 -5.55 -13.39
N GLU A 88 12.19 -6.17 -12.66
CA GLU A 88 13.32 -5.45 -12.05
C GLU A 88 14.27 -4.84 -13.08
N SER A 89 14.35 -5.43 -14.29
CA SER A 89 15.09 -4.88 -15.43
C SER A 89 14.36 -3.78 -16.23
N GLY A 90 13.12 -3.44 -15.85
CA GLY A 90 12.36 -2.34 -16.45
C GLY A 90 11.31 -2.74 -17.49
N LYS A 91 11.10 -4.03 -17.76
CA LYS A 91 9.99 -4.46 -18.63
C LYS A 91 8.67 -4.30 -17.86
N ARG A 92 7.73 -3.55 -18.44
CA ARG A 92 6.43 -3.23 -17.84
C ARG A 92 5.30 -3.55 -18.81
N PRO A 93 4.92 -4.83 -18.99
CA PRO A 93 3.74 -5.16 -19.79
C PRO A 93 2.49 -4.55 -19.14
N ALA A 94 1.52 -4.13 -19.95
CA ALA A 94 0.38 -3.35 -19.46
C ALA A 94 -0.60 -4.16 -18.59
N THR A 95 -0.65 -5.48 -18.76
CA THR A 95 -1.70 -6.34 -18.18
C THR A 95 -1.17 -7.34 -17.15
N TYR A 96 0.14 -7.34 -16.90
CA TYR A 96 0.78 -8.35 -16.06
C TYR A 96 1.97 -7.76 -15.31
N ALA A 97 2.19 -8.26 -14.10
CA ALA A 97 3.32 -7.94 -13.24
C ALA A 97 3.70 -9.20 -12.44
N PRO A 98 4.92 -9.29 -11.89
CA PRO A 98 5.32 -10.44 -11.09
C PRO A 98 4.53 -10.60 -9.79
N ILE A 99 3.94 -9.52 -9.29
CA ILE A 99 3.01 -9.54 -8.16
C ILE A 99 1.92 -8.51 -8.43
N PHE A 100 0.65 -8.90 -8.35
CA PHE A 100 -0.47 -7.96 -8.50
C PHE A 100 -1.71 -8.46 -7.77
N MET A 101 -2.60 -7.53 -7.42
CA MET A 101 -3.91 -7.84 -6.84
C MET A 101 -5.00 -7.66 -7.89
N ALA A 102 -5.83 -8.70 -8.04
CA ALA A 102 -6.98 -8.66 -8.93
C ALA A 102 -8.26 -8.37 -8.14
N PHE A 103 -9.09 -7.51 -8.70
CA PHE A 103 -10.39 -7.13 -8.15
C PHE A 103 -11.47 -7.31 -9.19
N GLU A 104 -12.70 -7.53 -8.73
CA GLU A 104 -13.90 -7.60 -9.54
C GLU A 104 -14.92 -6.54 -9.10
N ASP A 105 -15.61 -5.95 -10.06
CA ASP A 105 -16.78 -5.11 -9.78
C ASP A 105 -18.00 -6.00 -9.52
N VAL A 106 -18.41 -6.09 -8.25
CA VAL A 106 -19.52 -6.94 -7.81
C VAL A 106 -20.90 -6.51 -8.32
N THR A 107 -20.98 -5.35 -8.97
CA THR A 107 -22.21 -4.85 -9.60
C THR A 107 -22.24 -5.10 -11.10
N SER A 108 -21.13 -5.56 -11.68
CA SER A 108 -21.06 -5.87 -13.10
C SER A 108 -21.78 -7.18 -13.43
N PRO A 109 -22.21 -7.38 -14.69
CA PRO A 109 -22.81 -8.64 -15.13
C PRO A 109 -21.90 -9.83 -14.81
N THR A 110 -22.50 -10.97 -14.49
CA THR A 110 -21.79 -12.22 -14.26
C THR A 110 -21.79 -13.11 -15.49
N ALA A 111 -20.77 -13.95 -15.62
CA ALA A 111 -20.69 -15.04 -16.59
C ALA A 111 -20.25 -16.33 -15.87
N GLU A 112 -20.37 -17.47 -16.55
CA GLU A 112 -19.84 -18.76 -16.08
C GLU A 112 -18.63 -19.14 -16.93
N ASN A 113 -17.58 -19.66 -16.28
CA ASN A 113 -16.43 -20.22 -16.98
C ASN A 113 -16.68 -21.70 -17.36
N GLU A 114 -15.72 -22.33 -18.04
CA GLU A 114 -15.83 -23.73 -18.50
C GLU A 114 -16.01 -24.75 -17.35
N LEU A 115 -15.69 -24.35 -16.12
CA LEU A 115 -15.86 -25.15 -14.90
C LEU A 115 -17.18 -24.86 -14.17
N GLY A 116 -18.07 -24.05 -14.75
CA GLY A 116 -19.34 -23.64 -14.15
C GLY A 116 -19.19 -22.65 -12.99
N GLN A 117 -18.04 -22.00 -12.86
CA GLN A 117 -17.81 -21.01 -11.82
C GLN A 117 -18.31 -19.64 -12.30
N THR A 118 -19.15 -19.01 -11.48
CA THR A 118 -19.62 -17.65 -11.72
C THR A 118 -18.52 -16.62 -11.40
N TYR A 119 -18.30 -15.67 -12.31
CA TYR A 119 -17.38 -14.55 -12.13
C TYR A 119 -17.99 -13.25 -12.64
N HIS A 120 -17.52 -12.11 -12.14
CA HIS A 120 -17.92 -10.79 -12.64
C HIS A 120 -17.14 -10.42 -13.90
N THR A 121 -17.86 -9.91 -14.91
CA THR A 121 -17.29 -9.64 -16.24
C THR A 121 -16.39 -8.40 -16.28
N VAL A 122 -16.48 -7.52 -15.28
CA VAL A 122 -15.59 -6.37 -15.11
C VAL A 122 -14.61 -6.67 -13.99
N SER A 123 -13.32 -6.72 -14.34
CA SER A 123 -12.22 -6.88 -13.41
C SER A 123 -11.14 -5.85 -13.66
N LEU A 124 -10.35 -5.58 -12.62
CA LEU A 124 -9.15 -4.75 -12.70
C LEU A 124 -7.99 -5.47 -12.02
N ARG A 125 -6.77 -5.09 -12.39
CA ARG A 125 -5.54 -5.57 -11.77
C ARG A 125 -4.71 -4.38 -11.32
N VAL A 126 -4.45 -4.30 -10.03
CA VAL A 126 -3.59 -3.27 -9.47
C VAL A 126 -2.14 -3.71 -9.63
N MET A 127 -1.42 -3.00 -10.50
CA MET A 127 0.00 -3.26 -10.77
C MET A 127 0.88 -2.70 -9.63
N PRO A 128 2.03 -3.33 -9.34
CA PRO A 128 2.90 -2.88 -8.28
C PRO A 128 3.68 -1.64 -8.72
N THR A 129 3.71 -0.63 -7.85
CA THR A 129 4.71 0.44 -7.90
C THR A 129 5.86 0.19 -6.92
N ALA A 130 5.69 -0.76 -5.99
CA ALA A 130 6.72 -1.33 -5.14
C ALA A 130 6.38 -2.78 -4.77
N TYR A 131 7.39 -3.60 -4.51
CA TYR A 131 7.19 -4.85 -3.78
C TYR A 131 8.48 -5.35 -3.13
N ARG A 132 8.30 -6.21 -2.14
CA ARG A 132 9.32 -7.10 -1.62
C ARG A 132 8.72 -8.48 -1.46
N VAL A 133 9.37 -9.52 -1.99
CA VAL A 133 8.91 -10.90 -1.85
C VAL A 133 10.09 -11.78 -1.46
N ASP A 134 10.21 -12.10 -0.18
CA ASP A 134 11.24 -12.99 0.35
C ASP A 134 10.72 -13.87 1.49
N GLY A 135 11.60 -14.70 2.07
CA GLY A 135 11.21 -15.64 3.12
C GLY A 135 10.77 -15.01 4.45
N GLY A 136 11.00 -13.71 4.65
CA GLY A 136 10.61 -12.97 5.85
C GLY A 136 9.47 -11.98 5.63
N GLU A 137 9.32 -11.46 4.41
CA GLU A 137 8.38 -10.38 4.12
C GLU A 137 7.77 -10.51 2.72
N VAL A 138 6.46 -10.29 2.67
CA VAL A 138 5.73 -9.96 1.44
C VAL A 138 5.14 -8.57 1.62
N SER A 139 5.68 -7.62 0.88
CA SER A 139 5.17 -6.26 0.77
C SER A 139 4.73 -5.97 -0.66
N PHE A 140 3.63 -5.25 -0.80
CA PHE A 140 3.12 -4.79 -2.08
C PHE A 140 2.60 -3.37 -1.90
N HIS A 141 2.88 -2.51 -2.86
CA HIS A 141 2.21 -1.23 -2.99
C HIS A 141 1.87 -1.02 -4.47
N GLY A 142 0.63 -0.62 -4.73
CA GLY A 142 0.11 -0.34 -6.06
C GLY A 142 -0.91 0.78 -5.99
N VAL A 143 -1.14 1.43 -7.13
CA VAL A 143 -2.12 2.52 -7.24
C VAL A 143 -2.92 2.31 -8.51
N ASP A 144 -4.24 2.37 -8.40
CA ASP A 144 -5.14 2.33 -9.54
C ASP A 144 -6.22 3.43 -9.44
N PRO A 145 -6.61 4.08 -10.55
CA PRO A 145 -7.57 5.20 -10.50
C PRO A 145 -8.95 4.86 -9.95
N GLN A 146 -9.39 3.60 -10.02
CA GLN A 146 -10.73 3.18 -9.58
C GLN A 146 -10.75 2.76 -8.11
N VAL A 147 -9.69 2.12 -7.63
CA VAL A 147 -9.62 1.58 -6.25
C VAL A 147 -8.80 2.46 -5.29
N GLY A 148 -7.93 3.32 -5.83
CA GLY A 148 -6.98 4.13 -5.06
C GLY A 148 -5.69 3.38 -4.74
N GLU A 149 -5.09 3.72 -3.60
CA GLU A 149 -3.88 3.06 -3.09
C GLU A 149 -4.20 1.67 -2.55
N VAL A 150 -3.35 0.69 -2.85
CA VAL A 150 -3.43 -0.67 -2.32
C VAL A 150 -2.08 -1.04 -1.74
N THR A 151 -2.05 -1.36 -0.45
CA THR A 151 -0.84 -1.81 0.24
C THR A 151 -1.07 -3.15 0.93
N PHE A 152 -0.10 -4.04 0.85
CA PHE A 152 -0.08 -5.23 1.68
C PHE A 152 1.27 -5.34 2.40
N SER A 153 1.22 -5.77 3.65
CA SER A 153 2.40 -6.11 4.45
C SER A 153 2.11 -7.37 5.23
N GLY A 154 2.85 -8.43 4.95
CA GLY A 154 2.66 -9.73 5.58
C GLY A 154 3.88 -10.62 5.44
N ALA A 155 3.70 -11.90 5.74
CA ALA A 155 4.74 -12.92 5.60
C ALA A 155 4.13 -14.28 5.28
N PHE A 156 4.91 -15.10 4.58
CA PHE A 156 4.59 -16.50 4.38
C PHE A 156 4.79 -17.30 5.67
N ASP A 157 3.90 -18.26 5.90
CA ASP A 157 4.24 -19.47 6.64
C ASP A 157 4.91 -20.43 5.64
N LEU A 158 6.24 -20.48 5.64
CA LEU A 158 7.02 -21.22 4.66
C LEU A 158 6.80 -22.74 4.75
N ASP A 159 6.54 -23.25 5.96
CA ASP A 159 6.24 -24.66 6.16
C ASP A 159 4.85 -24.99 5.61
N ALA A 160 3.86 -24.14 5.86
CA ALA A 160 2.52 -24.29 5.30
C ALA A 160 2.53 -24.13 3.76
N LEU A 161 3.29 -23.18 3.21
CA LEU A 161 3.42 -23.00 1.76
C LEU A 161 4.04 -24.23 1.11
N LYS A 162 5.14 -24.75 1.68
CA LYS A 162 5.78 -25.98 1.21
C LYS A 162 4.82 -27.18 1.27
N ALA A 163 4.08 -27.32 2.36
CA ALA A 163 3.09 -28.38 2.53
C ALA A 163 1.95 -28.25 1.49
N ALA A 164 1.40 -27.06 1.30
CA ALA A 164 0.32 -26.80 0.34
C ALA A 164 0.75 -27.13 -1.10
N LYS A 165 2.01 -26.83 -1.47
CA LYS A 165 2.56 -27.17 -2.78
C LYS A 165 2.78 -28.67 -2.98
N ALA A 166 3.04 -29.41 -1.91
CA ALA A 166 3.23 -30.87 -1.96
C ALA A 166 1.92 -31.67 -1.86
N ALA A 167 0.88 -31.12 -1.25
CA ALA A 167 -0.33 -31.87 -0.86
C ALA A 167 -1.24 -32.28 -2.03
N GLY A 168 -1.13 -31.63 -3.20
CA GLY A 168 -2.09 -31.82 -4.29
C GLY A 168 -3.50 -31.33 -3.91
N PRO A 169 -4.57 -31.83 -4.55
CA PRO A 169 -5.94 -31.40 -4.27
C PRO A 169 -6.36 -31.72 -2.82
N GLY A 170 -6.81 -30.71 -2.07
CA GLY A 170 -7.22 -30.85 -0.67
C GLY A 170 -7.75 -29.53 -0.10
N GLU A 171 -8.10 -29.52 1.19
CA GLU A 171 -8.55 -28.29 1.87
C GLU A 171 -7.37 -27.31 2.01
N PRO A 172 -7.41 -26.14 1.36
CA PRO A 172 -6.27 -25.24 1.36
C PRO A 172 -6.10 -24.54 2.72
N GLN A 173 -4.91 -24.67 3.29
CA GLN A 173 -4.53 -23.96 4.51
C GLN A 173 -4.06 -22.54 4.19
N ALA A 174 -4.15 -21.65 5.18
CA ALA A 174 -3.58 -20.32 5.07
C ALA A 174 -2.05 -20.41 5.04
N VAL A 175 -1.42 -19.80 4.04
CA VAL A 175 0.03 -19.82 3.83
C VAL A 175 0.66 -18.44 3.89
N LEU A 176 -0.15 -17.39 3.81
CA LEU A 176 0.29 -16.00 3.81
C LEU A 176 -0.69 -15.20 4.66
N LYS A 177 -0.16 -14.39 5.56
CA LYS A 177 -0.98 -13.54 6.43
C LYS A 177 -0.39 -12.14 6.52
N GLY A 178 -1.25 -11.13 6.53
CA GLY A 178 -0.81 -9.75 6.65
C GLY A 178 -1.94 -8.76 6.85
N ASP A 179 -1.57 -7.48 6.84
CA ASP A 179 -2.48 -6.36 6.82
C ASP A 179 -2.58 -5.82 5.40
N LEU A 180 -3.80 -5.44 5.00
CA LEU A 180 -4.13 -4.97 3.66
C LEU A 180 -4.88 -3.64 3.75
N GLN A 181 -4.47 -2.68 2.94
CA GLN A 181 -5.20 -1.45 2.69
C GLN A 181 -5.71 -1.45 1.25
N VAL A 182 -6.95 -1.01 1.06
CA VAL A 182 -7.58 -0.81 -0.25
C VAL A 182 -8.33 0.51 -0.20
N GLY A 183 -7.84 1.53 -0.92
CA GLY A 183 -8.30 2.90 -0.78
C GLY A 183 -8.17 3.38 0.66
N ASP A 184 -9.27 3.84 1.24
CA ASP A 184 -9.34 4.31 2.64
C ASP A 184 -9.65 3.18 3.65
N GLN A 185 -9.82 1.94 3.19
CA GLN A 185 -10.19 0.81 4.04
C GLN A 185 -8.97 -0.02 4.44
N HIS A 186 -8.91 -0.35 5.73
CA HIS A 186 -7.87 -1.20 6.31
C HIS A 186 -8.45 -2.52 6.81
N PHE A 187 -7.82 -3.61 6.40
CA PHE A 187 -8.15 -4.98 6.75
C PHE A 187 -6.96 -5.58 7.49
N ARG A 188 -7.18 -6.07 8.71
CA ARG A 188 -6.10 -6.66 9.51
C ARG A 188 -6.18 -8.16 9.50
N ASN A 189 -5.02 -8.82 9.64
CA ASN A 189 -4.94 -10.27 9.75
C ASN A 189 -5.61 -11.03 8.60
N VAL A 190 -5.53 -10.49 7.37
CA VAL A 190 -6.03 -11.15 6.18
C VAL A 190 -5.19 -12.38 5.91
N SER A 191 -5.84 -13.54 5.86
CA SER A 191 -5.21 -14.83 5.57
C SER A 191 -5.47 -15.24 4.13
N PHE A 192 -4.43 -15.69 3.45
CA PHE A 192 -4.47 -16.16 2.08
C PHE A 192 -4.10 -17.63 2.01
N LYS A 193 -4.84 -18.36 1.19
CA LYS A 193 -4.67 -19.78 0.87
C LYS A 193 -4.01 -19.92 -0.51
N TYR A 194 -3.14 -20.91 -0.63
CA TYR A 194 -2.43 -21.20 -1.86
C TYR A 194 -3.28 -21.97 -2.87
N PHE A 195 -3.13 -21.62 -4.14
CA PHE A 195 -3.55 -22.41 -5.28
C PHE A 195 -2.47 -22.31 -6.38
N GLY A 196 -1.98 -23.46 -6.86
CA GLY A 196 -0.83 -23.49 -7.77
C GLY A 196 -1.11 -22.98 -9.19
N GLY A 197 -2.38 -22.88 -9.57
CA GLY A 197 -2.74 -22.87 -10.99
C GLY A 197 -2.68 -24.28 -11.57
N GLU A 198 -3.21 -24.44 -12.78
CA GLU A 198 -3.00 -25.66 -13.59
C GLU A 198 -1.69 -25.59 -14.37
#